data_AF-A0A559PIX9-F1
#
_entry.id   AF-A0A559PIX9-F1
#
_cell.length_a   1.000
_cell.length_b   1.000
_cell.length_c   1.000
_cell.angle_alpha   90.00
_cell.angle_beta   90.00
_cell.angle_gamma   90.00
#
_symmetry.space_group_name_H-M   'P 1'
#
loop_
_entity.id
_entity.type
_entity.pdbx_description
1 polymer ?
#
loop_
_entity_poly.entity_id
_entity_poly.type
_entity_poly.pdbx_seq_one_letter_code
_entity_poly.pdbx_strand_id
1 'polypeptide(L)'
;MFNTPILFIIFNRPDITSRVFKEIKKQKPKFLFVAADGPRPGVEYDIDKCRKARELVLNGIDWDCEVKTLFRKENLGCGKGVSSAIDWFFENVEQGIILEDDCLPHPSFFMYCETLLNKYKHNENIYAISGDNFQNGIRRGDASYYFSHYVYVWGWASWRRAWKHYDFDLGELEELKSNKLFEKIDKRKNFKEYWLKLFEKVKQKEIDTWDYQWLFTIWKNNGLTVVPNTNLISNIGFSKEATHTKDLSLLANLETEDIGLIKSPKIITVDISAHNYDSKMVYNINSGKDKLKGFLNVLLEKYKRKKFKQKINLKKKLRKLIAREIIDLLKRKTGNSTNKTPKLLQLPRYTKTTIELNGKELIIPDNASFRFMYREIFEEEIYKFITTNSEPYIIDGGANIGLAAIYFKELYPNAKIIAFEPDPEIFKILKNNIEVFNFQNIELVQKGLWDSKSKLNFFSEGADAGLITTLDNSRVSPLEIETISLKEYLNQPVDFLKLDIEGAETIVLKDIEDDLCKVERIFVEYHSFVDQPQTLNEIVNILTRAKFRIYMSIPGNNSLKSPFLGLIPYNNMDFQLNFFGYKEEIKTNNKI
;
A
#
# COMPACT_ATOMS: atom_id res chain seq x y z
N MET A 1 14.55 20.34 31.74
CA MET A 1 15.51 20.05 30.66
C MET A 1 15.65 18.55 30.62
N PHE A 2 15.52 17.93 29.45
CA PHE A 2 15.52 16.48 29.29
C PHE A 2 16.96 15.95 29.26
N ASN A 3 17.31 14.94 30.07
CA ASN A 3 18.72 14.58 30.31
C ASN A 3 19.23 13.48 29.37
N THR A 4 18.35 12.63 28.85
CA THR A 4 18.74 11.55 27.95
C THR A 4 19.25 12.12 26.62
N PRO A 5 20.48 11.78 26.17
CA PRO A 5 21.00 12.24 24.89
C PRO A 5 20.15 11.76 23.70
N ILE A 6 19.99 12.64 22.71
CA ILE A 6 19.24 12.33 21.48
C ILE A 6 20.20 12.45 20.28
N LEU A 7 20.28 11.40 19.48
CA LEU A 7 20.82 11.41 18.13
C LEU A 7 19.69 11.68 17.14
N PHE A 8 19.81 12.78 16.40
CA PHE A 8 18.92 13.14 15.31
C PHE A 8 19.66 13.02 13.98
N ILE A 9 19.25 12.04 13.17
CA ILE A 9 19.86 11.72 11.89
C ILE A 9 19.03 12.36 10.78
N ILE A 10 19.66 13.24 10.01
CA ILE A 10 18.98 14.05 8.98
C ILE A 10 19.67 13.90 7.63
N PHE A 11 18.96 14.22 6.55
CA PHE A 11 19.56 14.30 5.22
C PHE A 11 19.11 15.55 4.46
N ASN A 12 18.17 15.42 3.53
CA ASN A 12 17.83 16.44 2.55
C ASN A 12 16.33 16.79 2.53
N ARG A 13 15.59 16.55 3.62
CA ARG A 13 14.13 16.80 3.68
C ARG A 13 13.76 17.88 4.71
N PRO A 14 14.17 19.16 4.51
CA PRO A 14 14.05 20.21 5.53
C PRO A 14 12.63 20.36 6.11
N ASP A 15 11.58 20.21 5.31
CA ASP A 15 10.19 20.33 5.78
C ASP A 15 9.79 19.18 6.73
N ILE A 16 10.19 17.95 6.41
CA ILE A 16 9.93 16.77 7.25
C ILE A 16 10.81 16.82 8.50
N THR A 17 12.10 17.12 8.33
CA THR A 17 13.05 17.36 9.42
C THR A 17 12.52 18.38 10.42
N SER A 18 11.92 19.48 9.94
CA SER A 18 11.33 20.53 10.79
C SER A 18 10.24 20.01 11.70
N ARG A 19 9.40 19.10 11.21
CA ARG A 19 8.28 18.54 11.99
C ARG A 19 8.80 17.69 13.15
N VAL A 20 9.77 16.82 12.89
CA VAL A 20 10.38 15.99 13.93
C VAL A 20 11.18 16.84 14.93
N PHE A 21 11.97 17.80 14.43
CA PHE A 21 12.76 18.70 15.27
C PHE A 21 11.90 19.54 16.22
N LYS A 22 10.69 19.97 15.80
CA LYS A 22 9.76 20.68 16.68
C LYS A 22 9.39 19.86 17.92
N GLU A 23 9.22 18.54 17.80
CA GLU A 23 8.94 17.69 18.95
C GLU A 23 10.17 17.49 19.84
N ILE A 24 11.37 17.36 19.25
CA ILE A 24 12.64 17.33 20.00
C ILE A 24 12.82 18.63 20.79
N LYS A 25 12.60 19.79 20.14
CA LYS A 25 12.71 21.12 20.74
C LYS A 25 11.79 21.31 21.95
N LYS A 26 10.57 20.77 21.92
CA LYS A 26 9.65 20.81 23.07
C LYS A 26 10.23 20.13 24.32
N GLN A 27 11.06 19.09 24.14
CA GLN A 27 11.70 18.39 25.25
C GLN A 27 12.88 19.16 25.86
N LYS A 28 13.48 20.08 25.08
CA LYS A 28 14.69 20.84 25.46
C LYS A 28 15.77 19.89 26.00
N PRO A 29 16.29 18.95 25.17
CA PRO A 29 17.33 18.03 25.59
C PRO A 29 18.59 18.79 25.97
N LYS A 30 19.26 18.32 27.03
CA LYS A 30 20.55 18.86 27.46
C LYS A 30 21.66 18.50 26.46
N PHE A 31 21.56 17.34 25.81
CA PHE A 31 22.54 16.86 24.84
C PHE A 31 21.83 16.48 23.53
N LEU A 32 22.20 17.14 22.44
CA LEU A 32 21.67 16.88 21.10
C LEU A 32 22.82 16.58 20.13
N PHE A 33 22.77 15.41 19.52
CA PHE A 33 23.69 14.97 18.50
C PHE A 33 22.99 15.06 17.16
N VAL A 34 23.54 15.82 16.21
CA VAL A 34 22.96 15.98 14.88
C VAL A 34 23.91 15.37 13.85
N ALA A 35 23.52 14.24 13.28
CA ALA A 35 24.26 13.62 12.19
C ALA A 35 23.57 13.91 10.87
N ALA A 36 24.30 14.40 9.88
CA ALA A 36 23.76 14.69 8.56
C ALA A 36 24.63 14.08 7.47
N ASP A 37 24.02 13.31 6.57
CA ASP A 37 24.72 12.80 5.41
C ASP A 37 25.03 13.90 4.38
N GLY A 38 25.96 13.64 3.46
CA GLY A 38 26.30 14.57 2.39
C GLY A 38 25.36 14.49 1.18
N PRO A 39 25.36 15.49 0.28
CA PRO A 39 24.59 15.45 -0.95
C PRO A 39 24.97 14.26 -1.82
N ARG A 40 24.01 13.67 -2.54
CA ARG A 40 24.28 12.55 -3.45
C ARG A 40 25.07 13.05 -4.68
N PRO A 41 26.05 12.29 -5.16
CA PRO A 41 26.79 12.64 -6.37
C PRO A 41 25.84 12.87 -7.56
N GLY A 42 26.01 14.00 -8.26
CA GLY A 42 25.20 14.35 -9.43
C GLY A 42 23.78 14.86 -9.12
N VAL A 43 23.43 15.12 -7.86
CA VAL A 43 22.10 15.63 -7.46
C VAL A 43 22.22 17.07 -6.95
N GLU A 44 22.14 18.06 -7.84
CA GLU A 44 22.42 19.47 -7.50
C GLU A 44 21.53 20.02 -6.38
N TYR A 45 20.24 19.67 -6.38
CA TYR A 45 19.30 20.16 -5.37
C TYR A 45 19.59 19.63 -3.96
N ASP A 46 20.33 18.52 -3.82
CA ASP A 46 20.70 17.99 -2.50
C ASP A 46 21.63 18.97 -1.75
N ILE A 47 22.47 19.73 -2.46
CA ILE A 47 23.41 20.67 -1.83
C ILE A 47 22.65 21.69 -0.99
N ASP A 48 21.65 22.33 -1.60
CA ASP A 48 20.82 23.33 -0.94
C ASP A 48 19.88 22.70 0.10
N LYS A 49 19.25 21.56 -0.21
CA LYS A 49 18.35 20.88 0.75
C LYS A 49 19.09 20.38 1.99
N CYS A 50 20.30 19.81 1.86
CA CYS A 50 21.13 19.41 3.00
C CYS A 50 21.54 20.61 3.85
N ARG A 51 21.98 21.69 3.20
CA ARG A 51 22.34 22.95 3.90
C ARG A 51 21.15 23.48 4.70
N LYS A 52 19.97 23.60 4.07
CA LYS A 52 18.74 24.06 4.72
C LYS A 52 18.33 23.16 5.89
N ALA A 53 18.41 21.85 5.76
CA ALA A 53 18.07 20.93 6.85
C ALA A 53 19.01 21.12 8.07
N ARG A 54 20.32 21.26 7.82
CA ARG A 54 21.33 21.51 8.87
C ARG A 54 21.10 22.85 9.57
N GLU A 55 20.95 23.92 8.80
CA GLU A 55 20.69 25.27 9.31
C GLU A 55 19.38 25.34 10.10
N LEU A 56 18.32 24.69 9.62
CA LEU A 56 17.02 24.65 10.29
C LEU A 56 17.13 24.07 11.70
N VAL A 57 17.86 22.98 11.85
CA VAL A 57 18.07 22.35 13.16
C VAL A 57 18.93 23.23 14.04
N LEU A 58 20.11 23.64 13.57
CA LEU A 58 21.08 24.39 14.40
C LEU A 58 20.54 25.76 14.83
N ASN A 59 19.93 26.50 13.91
CA ASN A 59 19.37 27.83 14.22
C ASN A 59 18.08 27.73 15.05
N GLY A 60 17.42 26.56 15.05
CA GLY A 60 16.21 26.32 15.81
C GLY A 60 16.45 26.04 17.30
N ILE A 61 17.70 25.88 17.72
CA ILE A 61 18.09 25.62 19.12
C ILE A 61 18.15 26.94 19.88
N ASP A 62 17.13 27.19 20.71
CA ASP A 62 16.95 28.40 21.51
C ASP A 62 16.90 28.11 23.02
N TRP A 63 17.46 26.98 23.43
CA TRP A 63 17.60 26.57 24.84
C TRP A 63 19.05 26.18 25.12
N ASP A 64 19.42 26.14 26.40
CA ASP A 64 20.74 25.67 26.82
C ASP A 64 20.92 24.17 26.49
N CYS A 65 21.73 23.89 25.47
CA CYS A 65 21.88 22.59 24.83
C CYS A 65 23.35 22.38 24.44
N GLU A 66 23.95 21.28 24.88
CA GLU A 66 25.23 20.83 24.34
C GLU A 66 24.98 20.12 23.01
N VAL A 67 25.41 20.74 21.92
CA VAL A 67 25.21 20.24 20.56
C VAL A 67 26.51 19.67 20.02
N LYS A 68 26.46 18.44 19.50
CA LYS A 68 27.55 17.84 18.73
C LYS A 68 27.06 17.51 17.33
N THR A 69 27.89 17.76 16.32
CA THR A 69 27.50 17.56 14.91
C THR A 69 28.43 16.60 14.20
N LEU A 70 27.86 15.74 13.35
CA LEU A 70 28.59 14.92 12.38
C LEU A 70 28.02 15.19 10.98
N PHE A 71 28.61 16.14 10.26
CA PHE A 71 28.16 16.51 8.92
C PHE A 71 29.13 16.00 7.86
N ARG A 72 28.62 15.16 6.95
CA ARG A 72 29.42 14.59 5.88
C ARG A 72 29.43 15.48 4.65
N LYS A 73 30.54 15.41 3.91
CA LYS A 73 30.70 16.05 2.60
C LYS A 73 30.07 15.21 1.48
N GLU A 74 30.11 13.89 1.64
CA GLU A 74 29.62 12.92 0.65
C GLU A 74 28.50 12.07 1.25
N ASN A 75 27.61 11.58 0.39
CA ASN A 75 26.54 10.67 0.78
C ASN A 75 27.10 9.25 0.94
N LEU A 76 26.89 8.64 2.11
CA LEU A 76 27.34 7.27 2.41
C LEU A 76 26.24 6.21 2.27
N GLY A 77 25.03 6.60 1.85
CA GLY A 77 23.88 5.70 1.77
C GLY A 77 23.25 5.38 3.12
N CYS A 78 22.14 4.65 3.10
CA CYS A 78 21.34 4.36 4.29
C CYS A 78 22.11 3.44 5.26
N GLY A 79 22.72 2.38 4.74
CA GLY A 79 23.44 1.42 5.57
C GLY A 79 24.60 2.09 6.31
N LYS A 80 25.62 2.55 5.59
CA LYS A 80 26.84 3.08 6.22
C LYS A 80 26.64 4.46 6.84
N GLY A 81 25.82 5.31 6.23
CA GLY A 81 25.55 6.66 6.72
C GLY A 81 24.88 6.67 8.09
N VAL A 82 23.87 5.82 8.29
CA VAL A 82 23.14 5.72 9.57
C VAL A 82 23.95 4.95 10.61
N SER A 83 24.44 3.76 10.29
CA SER A 83 25.19 2.94 11.26
C SER A 83 26.41 3.66 11.84
N SER A 84 27.21 4.33 11.02
CA SER A 84 28.39 5.07 11.51
C SER A 84 28.03 6.35 12.28
N ALA A 85 26.83 6.91 12.09
CA ALA A 85 26.33 7.98 12.94
C ALA A 85 25.97 7.45 14.34
N ILE A 86 25.44 6.23 14.42
CA ILE A 86 25.14 5.55 15.68
C ILE A 86 26.44 5.12 16.38
N ASP A 87 27.45 4.64 15.65
CA ASP A 87 28.80 4.38 16.19
C ASP A 87 29.35 5.63 16.88
N TRP A 88 29.42 6.74 16.14
CA TRP A 88 29.87 8.03 16.65
C TRP A 88 29.08 8.51 17.87
N PHE A 89 27.75 8.32 17.87
CA PHE A 89 26.93 8.66 19.01
C PHE A 89 27.31 7.85 20.25
N PHE A 90 27.42 6.53 20.13
CA PHE A 90 27.78 5.67 21.25
C PHE A 90 29.24 5.75 21.65
N GLU A 91 30.16 6.26 20.83
CA GLU A 91 31.51 6.67 21.27
C GLU A 91 31.43 7.80 22.33
N ASN A 92 30.41 8.65 22.24
CA ASN A 92 30.23 9.81 23.11
C ASN A 92 29.32 9.57 24.31
N VAL A 93 28.34 8.66 24.20
CA VAL A 93 27.35 8.42 25.27
C VAL A 93 27.18 6.94 25.62
N GLU A 94 26.75 6.66 26.84
CA GLU A 94 26.49 5.29 27.31
C GLU A 94 25.12 4.76 26.88
N GLN A 95 24.14 5.65 26.70
CA GLN A 95 22.77 5.34 26.32
C GLN A 95 22.12 6.57 25.69
N GLY A 96 21.10 6.36 24.85
CA GLY A 96 20.37 7.47 24.27
C GLY A 96 19.27 7.05 23.30
N ILE A 97 18.57 8.07 22.79
CA ILE A 97 17.48 7.97 21.82
C ILE A 97 18.03 8.24 20.43
N ILE A 98 17.56 7.51 19.43
CA ILE A 98 17.89 7.66 18.02
C ILE A 98 16.59 7.96 17.26
N LEU A 99 16.57 9.08 16.54
CA LEU A 99 15.47 9.51 15.67
C LEU A 99 16.02 9.86 14.29
N GLU A 100 15.33 9.41 13.24
CA GLU A 100 15.55 9.85 11.86
C GLU A 100 14.63 11.04 11.53
N ASP A 101 14.95 11.77 10.46
CA ASP A 101 14.25 13.01 10.07
C ASP A 101 12.78 12.84 9.74
N ASP A 102 12.31 11.61 9.52
CA ASP A 102 10.94 11.25 9.19
C ASP A 102 10.22 10.42 10.27
N CYS A 103 10.83 10.23 11.43
CA CYS A 103 10.23 9.54 12.57
C CYS A 103 9.62 10.56 13.54
N LEU A 104 8.33 10.87 13.41
CA LEU A 104 7.64 11.86 14.25
C LEU A 104 7.24 11.26 15.60
N PRO A 105 7.85 11.69 16.73
CA PRO A 105 7.56 11.11 18.03
C PRO A 105 6.35 11.76 18.70
N HIS A 106 5.55 10.97 19.39
CA HIS A 106 4.62 11.45 20.40
C HIS A 106 5.40 12.03 21.60
N PRO A 107 4.92 13.09 22.30
CA PRO A 107 5.63 13.65 23.45
C PRO A 107 5.97 12.64 24.56
N SER A 108 5.12 11.63 24.78
CA SER A 108 5.37 10.60 25.79
C SER A 108 6.48 9.59 25.42
N PHE A 109 6.93 9.56 24.16
CA PHE A 109 8.02 8.72 23.68
C PHE A 109 9.33 8.96 24.45
N PHE A 110 9.66 10.22 24.71
CA PHE A 110 10.92 10.60 25.36
C PHE A 110 10.99 10.09 26.79
N MET A 111 9.93 10.30 27.58
CA MET A 111 9.83 9.78 28.94
C MET A 111 9.80 8.25 28.98
N TYR A 112 9.15 7.62 27.99
CA TYR A 112 9.15 6.18 27.80
C TYR A 112 10.58 5.63 27.61
N CYS A 113 11.35 6.21 26.68
CA CYS A 113 12.73 5.82 26.46
C CYS A 113 13.61 6.09 27.69
N GLU A 114 13.56 7.29 28.29
CA GLU A 114 14.38 7.63 29.48
C GLU A 114 14.12 6.68 30.65
N THR A 115 12.85 6.40 30.94
CA THR A 115 12.46 5.48 32.02
C THR A 115 13.03 4.09 31.78
N LEU A 116 12.92 3.57 30.55
CA LEU A 116 13.34 2.20 30.23
C LEU A 116 14.85 2.06 30.02
N LEU A 117 15.52 3.09 29.50
CA LEU A 117 16.97 3.17 29.42
C LEU A 117 17.58 3.03 30.82
N ASN A 118 17.06 3.78 31.79
CA ASN A 118 17.50 3.72 33.17
C ASN A 118 17.16 2.36 33.82
N LYS A 119 15.95 1.84 33.59
CA LYS A 119 15.51 0.56 34.16
C LYS A 119 16.37 -0.63 33.69
N TYR A 120 16.71 -0.68 32.40
CA TYR A 120 17.42 -1.82 31.80
C TYR A 120 18.90 -1.54 31.53
N LYS A 121 19.47 -0.47 32.10
CA LYS A 121 20.86 -0.07 31.90
C LYS A 121 21.87 -1.20 32.11
N HIS A 122 21.63 -2.05 33.11
CA HIS A 122 22.52 -3.17 33.47
C HIS A 122 22.01 -4.54 33.01
N ASN A 123 20.89 -4.61 32.28
CA ASN A 123 20.35 -5.88 31.81
C ASN A 123 20.90 -6.24 30.42
N GLU A 124 21.89 -7.13 30.38
CA GLU A 124 22.58 -7.50 29.14
C GLU A 124 21.68 -8.18 28.10
N ASN A 125 20.53 -8.72 28.50
CA ASN A 125 19.60 -9.37 27.58
C ASN A 125 18.69 -8.38 26.84
N ILE A 126 18.59 -7.11 27.29
CA ILE A 126 17.78 -6.09 26.60
C ILE A 126 18.69 -5.23 25.73
N TYR A 127 18.42 -5.24 24.43
CA TYR A 127 19.26 -4.61 23.41
C TYR A 127 18.68 -3.29 22.89
N ALA A 128 17.36 -3.16 22.80
CA ALA A 128 16.73 -1.99 22.23
C ALA A 128 15.36 -1.71 22.88
N ILE A 129 14.93 -0.46 22.77
CA ILE A 129 13.60 0.03 23.13
C ILE A 129 13.01 0.67 21.87
N SER A 130 12.03 0.04 21.25
CA SER A 130 11.31 0.57 20.08
C SER A 130 10.23 1.56 20.52
N GLY A 131 9.94 2.56 19.68
CA GLY A 131 8.77 3.44 19.83
C GLY A 131 7.55 2.99 19.03
N ASP A 132 7.75 2.18 18.00
CA ASP A 132 6.68 1.71 17.12
C ASP A 132 5.86 0.56 17.72
N ASN A 133 4.60 0.47 17.29
CA ASN A 133 3.75 -0.69 17.53
C ASN A 133 2.90 -1.05 16.30
N PHE A 134 3.17 -2.22 15.72
CA PHE A 134 2.46 -2.73 14.54
C PHE A 134 1.39 -3.78 14.85
N GLN A 135 0.98 -3.93 16.12
CA GLN A 135 -0.01 -4.94 16.55
C GLN A 135 -1.47 -4.61 16.16
N ASN A 136 -1.73 -3.51 15.44
CA ASN A 136 -3.05 -3.10 14.95
C ASN A 136 -4.12 -3.02 16.07
N GLY A 137 -3.76 -2.39 17.18
CA GLY A 137 -4.62 -2.22 18.36
C GLY A 137 -4.72 -3.46 19.27
N ILE A 138 -4.01 -4.55 18.97
CA ILE A 138 -3.96 -5.71 19.85
C ILE A 138 -2.96 -5.44 20.98
N ARG A 139 -3.46 -5.31 22.21
CA ARG A 139 -2.65 -5.19 23.41
C ARG A 139 -2.06 -6.54 23.84
N ARG A 140 -0.80 -6.54 24.26
CA ARG A 140 -0.02 -7.69 24.75
C ARG A 140 0.21 -7.59 26.26
N GLY A 141 -0.53 -8.40 27.01
CA GLY A 141 -0.52 -8.37 28.48
C GLY A 141 -1.05 -7.06 29.09
N ASP A 142 -0.86 -6.90 30.40
CA ASP A 142 -1.43 -5.79 31.17
C ASP A 142 -0.42 -4.66 31.45
N ALA A 143 0.78 -4.74 30.87
CA ALA A 143 1.86 -3.78 30.99
C ALA A 143 1.82 -2.75 29.86
N SER A 144 2.54 -1.64 29.99
CA SER A 144 2.64 -0.61 28.94
C SER A 144 3.49 -1.05 27.74
N TYR A 145 4.28 -2.10 27.89
CA TYR A 145 5.14 -2.68 26.85
C TYR A 145 5.28 -4.19 27.04
N TYR A 146 5.72 -4.86 25.99
CA TYR A 146 6.07 -6.29 25.95
C TYR A 146 7.47 -6.48 25.38
N PHE A 147 7.97 -7.73 25.38
CA PHE A 147 9.26 -8.05 24.78
C PHE A 147 9.08 -8.82 23.48
N SER A 148 9.90 -8.48 22.48
CA SER A 148 9.89 -9.10 21.15
C SER A 148 11.29 -9.55 20.75
N HIS A 149 11.36 -10.53 19.85
CA HIS A 149 12.57 -10.79 19.08
C HIS A 149 12.75 -9.75 17.97
N TYR A 150 11.68 -9.13 17.48
CA TYR A 150 11.78 -8.07 16.50
C TYR A 150 12.21 -6.75 17.13
N VAL A 151 12.97 -5.98 16.37
CA VAL A 151 13.26 -4.57 16.66
C VAL A 151 12.60 -3.72 15.59
N TYR A 152 11.95 -2.65 16.03
CA TYR A 152 11.42 -1.59 15.18
C TYR A 152 12.21 -0.32 15.47
N VAL A 153 12.65 0.34 14.40
CA VAL A 153 13.66 1.40 14.48
C VAL A 153 13.15 2.75 14.00
N TRP A 154 11.84 2.93 13.80
CA TRP A 154 11.30 4.27 13.58
C TRP A 154 11.17 4.91 14.96
N GLY A 155 12.23 5.61 15.39
CA GLY A 155 12.35 6.14 16.74
C GLY A 155 12.56 5.06 17.80
N TRP A 156 13.76 4.98 18.35
CA TRP A 156 14.15 3.94 19.30
C TRP A 156 15.24 4.42 20.25
N ALA A 157 15.59 3.59 21.23
CA ALA A 157 16.67 3.88 22.17
C ALA A 157 17.50 2.62 22.46
N SER A 158 18.77 2.82 22.81
CA SER A 158 19.71 1.74 23.09
C SER A 158 20.88 2.20 23.97
N TRP A 159 21.80 1.27 24.24
CA TRP A 159 23.00 1.45 25.02
C TRP A 159 24.25 1.14 24.20
N ARG A 160 25.35 1.83 24.50
CA ARG A 160 26.69 1.51 24.00
C ARG A 160 27.04 0.04 24.23
N ARG A 161 26.70 -0.49 25.40
CA ARG A 161 26.93 -1.91 25.74
C ARG A 161 26.25 -2.90 24.80
N ALA A 162 25.13 -2.52 24.17
CA ALA A 162 24.43 -3.36 23.21
C ALA A 162 24.94 -3.10 21.80
N TRP A 163 25.10 -1.82 21.42
CA TRP A 163 25.53 -1.41 20.09
C TRP A 163 26.96 -1.85 19.74
N LYS A 164 27.87 -2.01 20.73
CA LYS A 164 29.24 -2.52 20.50
C LYS A 164 29.30 -3.90 19.81
N HIS A 165 28.19 -4.63 19.79
CA HIS A 165 28.08 -5.94 19.11
C HIS A 165 27.62 -5.84 17.66
N TYR A 166 27.25 -4.64 17.19
CA TYR A 166 26.75 -4.39 15.85
C TYR A 166 27.74 -4.89 14.79
N ASP A 167 27.24 -5.69 13.88
CA ASP A 167 28.01 -6.32 12.81
C ASP A 167 27.41 -5.93 11.46
N PHE A 168 28.01 -4.91 10.84
CA PHE A 168 27.55 -4.35 9.57
C PHE A 168 27.66 -5.33 8.40
N ASP A 169 28.65 -6.23 8.42
CA ASP A 169 28.96 -7.13 7.30
C ASP A 169 28.37 -8.54 7.48
N LEU A 170 27.67 -8.80 8.59
CA LEU A 170 27.07 -10.10 8.91
C LEU A 170 28.12 -11.23 8.86
N GLY A 171 29.28 -11.00 9.47
CA GLY A 171 30.44 -11.89 9.41
C GLY A 171 30.12 -13.30 9.90
N GLU A 172 29.33 -13.41 10.97
CA GLU A 172 28.97 -14.67 11.64
C GLU A 172 27.76 -15.40 11.00
N LEU A 173 27.20 -14.89 9.89
CA LEU A 173 25.99 -15.47 9.28
C LEU A 173 26.18 -16.96 8.90
N GLU A 174 27.35 -17.33 8.38
CA GLU A 174 27.63 -18.71 7.95
C GLU A 174 27.74 -19.67 9.14
N GLU A 175 28.45 -19.27 10.18
CA GLU A 175 28.61 -20.08 11.40
C GLU A 175 27.24 -20.33 12.06
N LEU A 176 26.40 -19.31 12.09
CA LEU A 176 25.10 -19.36 12.77
C LEU A 176 24.01 -20.11 11.97
N LYS A 177 24.23 -20.40 10.67
CA LYS A 177 23.43 -21.38 9.92
C LYS A 177 23.54 -22.78 10.53
N SER A 178 24.71 -23.12 11.07
CA SER A 178 25.00 -24.44 11.66
C SER A 178 24.52 -24.56 13.12
N ASN A 179 24.45 -23.44 13.85
CA ASN A 179 24.20 -23.40 15.30
C ASN A 179 22.72 -23.24 15.72
N LYS A 180 21.77 -23.61 14.84
CA LYS A 180 20.32 -23.62 15.13
C LYS A 180 19.75 -22.29 15.66
N LEU A 181 20.40 -21.14 15.39
CA LEU A 181 19.95 -19.81 15.85
C LEU A 181 18.47 -19.58 15.54
N PHE A 182 18.08 -19.75 14.28
CA PHE A 182 16.71 -19.56 13.83
C PHE A 182 15.72 -20.47 14.54
N GLU A 183 16.11 -21.70 14.93
CA GLU A 183 15.21 -22.63 15.63
C GLU A 183 14.93 -22.20 17.08
N LYS A 184 15.85 -21.45 17.69
CA LYS A 184 15.66 -20.86 19.03
C LYS A 184 14.68 -19.69 18.99
N ILE A 185 14.75 -18.87 17.94
CA ILE A 185 13.84 -17.72 17.73
C ILE A 185 12.46 -18.22 17.26
N ASP A 186 12.44 -19.08 16.25
CA ASP A 186 11.23 -19.59 15.63
C ASP A 186 11.44 -20.92 14.89
N LYS A 187 10.71 -21.95 15.32
CA LYS A 187 10.84 -23.30 14.77
C LYS A 187 10.24 -23.45 13.35
N ARG A 188 9.55 -22.44 12.82
CA ARG A 188 8.89 -22.50 11.51
C ARG A 188 9.93 -22.47 10.38
N LYS A 189 9.90 -23.49 9.50
CA LYS A 189 10.83 -23.60 8.34
C LYS A 189 10.79 -22.37 7.43
N ASN A 190 9.60 -21.88 7.12
CA ASN A 190 9.41 -20.70 6.26
C ASN A 190 9.91 -19.39 6.91
N PHE A 191 9.96 -19.31 8.25
CA PHE A 191 10.59 -18.19 8.95
C PHE A 191 12.10 -18.20 8.73
N LYS A 192 12.74 -19.36 8.95
CA LYS A 192 14.18 -19.55 8.71
C LYS A 192 14.55 -19.21 7.27
N GLU A 193 13.81 -19.76 6.29
CA GLU A 193 14.07 -19.52 4.86
C GLU A 193 13.95 -18.04 4.48
N TYR A 194 12.94 -17.34 4.99
CA TYR A 194 12.73 -15.92 4.73
C TYR A 194 13.90 -15.07 5.24
N TRP A 195 14.21 -15.19 6.54
CA TRP A 195 15.24 -14.35 7.16
C TRP A 195 16.63 -14.68 6.66
N LEU A 196 16.93 -15.96 6.43
CA LEU A 196 18.22 -16.35 5.89
C LEU A 196 18.44 -15.75 4.51
N LYS A 197 17.43 -15.86 3.62
CA LYS A 197 17.50 -15.25 2.29
C LYS A 197 17.68 -13.74 2.35
N LEU A 198 17.02 -13.07 3.29
CA LEU A 198 17.13 -11.61 3.45
C LEU A 198 18.53 -11.20 3.94
N PHE A 199 19.07 -11.87 4.95
CA PHE A 199 20.43 -11.60 5.45
C PHE A 199 21.50 -11.89 4.40
N GLU A 200 21.33 -12.92 3.56
CA GLU A 200 22.22 -13.16 2.42
C GLU A 200 22.26 -11.98 1.45
N LYS A 201 21.09 -11.42 1.11
CA LYS A 201 21.02 -10.25 0.22
C LYS A 201 21.71 -9.03 0.81
N VAL A 202 21.55 -8.81 2.11
CA VAL A 202 22.24 -7.72 2.83
C VAL A 202 23.74 -7.94 2.81
N LYS A 203 24.21 -9.15 3.13
CA LYS A 203 25.64 -9.52 3.11
C LYS A 203 26.27 -9.36 1.72
N GLN A 204 25.51 -9.68 0.68
CA GLN A 204 25.90 -9.53 -0.73
C GLN A 204 25.78 -8.08 -1.24
N LYS A 205 25.39 -7.13 -0.37
CA LYS A 205 25.20 -5.71 -0.68
C LYS A 205 24.13 -5.43 -1.75
N GLU A 206 23.19 -6.35 -1.94
CA GLU A 206 22.02 -6.13 -2.79
C GLU A 206 20.99 -5.18 -2.15
N ILE A 207 21.04 -5.05 -0.83
CA ILE A 207 20.16 -4.17 -0.04
C ILE A 207 21.04 -3.27 0.82
N ASP A 208 21.02 -1.96 0.54
CA ASP A 208 21.67 -0.94 1.38
C ASP A 208 20.76 -0.58 2.55
N THR A 209 21.02 -1.21 3.70
CA THR A 209 20.32 -0.95 4.97
C THR A 209 21.25 -1.18 6.16
N TRP A 210 20.80 -0.82 7.36
CA TRP A 210 21.49 -1.04 8.63
C TRP A 210 20.65 -1.82 9.66
N ASP A 211 19.32 -1.80 9.51
CA ASP A 211 18.35 -2.29 10.50
C ASP A 211 18.28 -3.83 10.55
N TYR A 212 18.40 -4.51 9.42
CA TYR A 212 18.49 -5.98 9.37
C TYR A 212 19.75 -6.50 10.04
N GLN A 213 20.88 -5.82 9.89
CA GLN A 213 22.11 -6.15 10.62
C GLN A 213 21.95 -5.96 12.13
N TRP A 214 21.18 -4.95 12.54
CA TRP A 214 20.88 -4.76 13.95
C TRP A 214 19.98 -5.87 14.50
N LEU A 215 18.92 -6.24 13.77
CA LEU A 215 18.07 -7.37 14.12
C LEU A 215 18.88 -8.68 14.23
N PHE A 216 19.76 -8.95 13.26
CA PHE A 216 20.65 -10.11 13.29
C PHE A 216 21.58 -10.08 14.53
N THR A 217 22.14 -8.92 14.84
CA THR A 217 23.00 -8.70 16.02
C THR A 217 22.26 -9.02 17.32
N ILE A 218 21.01 -8.57 17.44
CA ILE A 218 20.16 -8.88 18.60
C ILE A 218 19.94 -10.40 18.69
N TRP A 219 19.58 -11.05 17.58
CA TRP A 219 19.30 -12.48 17.58
C TRP A 219 20.51 -13.33 17.92
N LYS A 220 21.69 -13.06 17.31
CA LYS A 220 22.89 -13.86 17.57
C LYS A 220 23.32 -13.83 19.05
N ASN A 221 23.01 -12.74 19.75
CA ASN A 221 23.29 -12.59 21.17
C ASN A 221 22.12 -13.00 22.10
N ASN A 222 21.06 -13.60 21.58
CA ASN A 222 19.81 -13.91 22.32
C ASN A 222 19.17 -12.69 23.00
N GLY A 223 19.37 -11.50 22.42
CA GLY A 223 18.81 -10.26 22.91
C GLY A 223 17.30 -10.15 22.69
N LEU A 224 16.67 -9.29 23.48
CA LEU A 224 15.27 -8.91 23.39
C LEU A 224 15.12 -7.40 23.19
N THR A 225 14.03 -7.04 22.54
CA THR A 225 13.60 -5.66 22.35
C THR A 225 12.37 -5.36 23.19
N VAL A 226 12.33 -4.17 23.79
CA VAL A 226 11.13 -3.64 24.44
C VAL A 226 10.26 -2.94 23.40
N VAL A 227 8.99 -3.33 23.30
CA VAL A 227 8.02 -2.77 22.33
C VAL A 227 6.77 -2.27 23.06
N PRO A 228 6.33 -1.03 22.83
CA PRO A 228 5.19 -0.46 23.55
C PRO A 228 3.88 -1.09 23.08
N ASN A 229 2.89 -1.14 23.98
CA ASN A 229 1.52 -1.55 23.65
C ASN A 229 0.69 -0.45 22.98
N THR A 230 1.31 0.70 22.75
CA THR A 230 0.75 1.91 22.13
C THR A 230 1.76 2.41 21.11
N ASN A 231 1.33 2.85 19.94
CA ASN A 231 2.25 3.38 18.95
C ASN A 231 2.72 4.79 19.35
N LEU A 232 4.03 5.01 19.44
CA LEU A 232 4.61 6.28 19.89
C LEU A 232 5.34 7.04 18.79
N ILE A 233 5.51 6.44 17.62
CA ILE A 233 6.19 7.06 16.48
C ILE A 233 5.33 6.91 15.23
N SER A 234 5.19 8.00 14.48
CA SER A 234 4.58 8.01 13.16
C SER A 234 5.67 8.23 12.12
N ASN A 235 5.91 7.27 11.23
CA ASN A 235 6.78 7.50 10.09
C ASN A 235 6.05 8.34 9.03
N ILE A 236 6.50 9.58 8.87
CA ILE A 236 5.94 10.60 7.97
C ILE A 236 6.78 10.78 6.69
N GLY A 237 7.71 9.87 6.42
CA GLY A 237 8.71 9.96 5.36
C GLY A 237 8.24 9.45 4.00
N PHE A 238 7.17 8.65 4.00
CA PHE A 238 6.61 8.03 2.79
C PHE A 238 6.16 9.09 1.79
N SER A 239 6.94 9.26 0.73
CA SER A 239 6.71 10.26 -0.32
C SER A 239 7.49 9.89 -1.59
N LYS A 240 7.11 10.50 -2.73
CA LYS A 240 7.85 10.33 -4.01
C LYS A 240 9.33 10.77 -3.89
N GLU A 241 9.65 11.64 -2.93
CA GLU A 241 10.99 12.17 -2.67
C GLU A 241 11.81 11.31 -1.69
N ALA A 242 11.21 10.27 -1.09
CA ALA A 242 11.89 9.39 -0.15
C ALA A 242 12.95 8.52 -0.85
N THR A 243 14.09 8.29 -0.20
CA THR A 243 15.16 7.46 -0.79
C THR A 243 14.78 5.97 -0.81
N HIS A 244 14.13 5.46 0.25
CA HIS A 244 13.82 4.03 0.41
C HIS A 244 12.33 3.69 0.61
N THR A 245 11.47 4.66 0.92
CA THR A 245 10.05 4.48 1.26
C THR A 245 9.13 5.11 0.21
N LYS A 246 9.30 4.73 -1.06
CA LYS A 246 8.55 5.28 -2.21
C LYS A 246 7.16 4.67 -2.41
N ASP A 247 6.88 3.53 -1.79
CA ASP A 247 5.64 2.75 -1.94
C ASP A 247 4.63 3.02 -0.80
N LEU A 248 3.34 2.82 -1.09
CA LEU A 248 2.25 2.86 -0.09
C LEU A 248 2.46 1.74 0.96
N SER A 249 2.68 2.13 2.22
CA SER A 249 2.77 1.19 3.34
C SER A 249 1.59 1.36 4.29
N LEU A 250 0.95 0.25 4.67
CA LEU A 250 -0.08 0.23 5.72
C LEU A 250 0.47 0.57 7.11
N LEU A 251 1.80 0.65 7.24
CA LEU A 251 2.51 1.04 8.46
C LEU A 251 2.95 2.52 8.42
N ALA A 252 2.77 3.21 7.29
CA ALA A 252 3.06 4.64 7.18
C ALA A 252 2.01 5.45 7.94
N ASN A 253 2.44 6.58 8.53
CA ASN A 253 1.55 7.55 9.18
C ASN A 253 0.58 6.93 10.21
N LEU A 254 1.01 5.88 10.92
CA LEU A 254 0.21 5.33 12.01
C LEU A 254 0.02 6.39 13.08
N GLU A 255 -1.21 6.52 13.57
CA GLU A 255 -1.53 7.45 14.66
C GLU A 255 -0.69 7.12 15.89
N THR A 256 -0.31 8.17 16.61
CA THR A 256 0.40 8.05 17.89
C THR A 256 -0.53 8.40 19.03
N GLU A 257 -0.32 7.76 20.17
CA GLU A 257 -1.17 7.91 21.34
C GLU A 257 -0.31 8.06 22.61
N ASP A 258 -0.86 8.71 23.63
CA ASP A 258 -0.21 8.81 24.93
C ASP A 258 -0.14 7.44 25.63
N ILE A 259 1.06 7.04 26.05
CA ILE A 259 1.28 5.80 26.79
C ILE A 259 0.89 5.91 28.26
N GLY A 260 0.74 7.14 28.78
CA GLY A 260 0.46 7.41 30.18
C GLY A 260 1.54 6.87 31.12
N LEU A 261 1.11 6.37 32.29
CA LEU A 261 2.03 5.81 33.28
C LEU A 261 2.64 4.48 32.79
N ILE A 262 3.97 4.40 32.82
CA ILE A 262 4.72 3.23 32.35
C ILE A 262 4.64 2.11 33.39
N LYS A 263 3.91 1.05 33.06
CA LYS A 263 3.79 -0.17 33.85
C LYS A 263 4.65 -1.27 33.23
N SER A 264 5.59 -1.82 34.00
CA SER A 264 6.44 -2.91 33.53
C SER A 264 5.75 -4.27 33.57
N PRO A 265 6.06 -5.18 32.63
CA PRO A 265 5.68 -6.59 32.73
C PRO A 265 6.43 -7.25 33.88
N LYS A 266 5.80 -8.28 34.47
CA LYS A 266 6.38 -9.04 35.60
C LYS A 266 7.50 -10.00 35.18
N ILE A 267 7.48 -10.44 33.93
CA ILE A 267 8.40 -11.45 33.39
C ILE A 267 9.06 -10.89 32.15
N ILE A 268 10.37 -11.07 32.06
CA ILE A 268 11.16 -10.74 30.87
C ILE A 268 11.23 -11.99 29.99
N THR A 269 10.28 -12.10 29.08
CA THR A 269 10.22 -13.17 28.08
C THR A 269 9.50 -12.65 26.85
N VAL A 270 9.82 -13.22 25.69
CA VAL A 270 9.19 -12.86 24.43
C VAL A 270 7.69 -13.13 24.47
N ASP A 271 6.89 -12.18 23.99
CA ASP A 271 5.48 -12.43 23.71
C ASP A 271 5.37 -13.18 22.39
N ILE A 272 5.21 -14.50 22.48
CA ILE A 272 5.10 -15.40 21.32
C ILE A 272 3.89 -15.06 20.44
N SER A 273 2.82 -14.49 21.00
CA SER A 273 1.65 -14.10 20.22
C SER A 273 1.93 -12.86 19.39
N ALA A 274 2.65 -11.89 19.95
CA ALA A 274 3.12 -10.71 19.23
C ALA A 274 4.11 -11.09 18.13
N HIS A 275 5.15 -11.87 18.46
CA HIS A 275 6.15 -12.37 17.50
C HIS A 275 5.50 -13.06 16.29
N ASN A 276 4.57 -13.99 16.54
CA ASN A 276 3.87 -14.68 15.47
C ASN A 276 2.97 -13.75 14.63
N TYR A 277 2.36 -12.75 15.27
CA TYR A 277 1.57 -11.73 14.59
C TYR A 277 2.47 -10.90 13.66
N ASP A 278 3.61 -10.43 14.14
CA ASP A 278 4.53 -9.59 13.36
C ASP A 278 5.14 -10.33 12.19
N SER A 279 5.61 -11.57 12.41
CA SER A 279 6.06 -12.43 11.32
C SER A 279 5.01 -12.51 10.22
N LYS A 280 3.73 -12.58 10.58
CA LYS A 280 2.63 -12.75 9.63
C LYS A 280 2.19 -11.45 8.98
N MET A 281 2.01 -10.39 9.76
CA MET A 281 1.33 -9.17 9.32
C MET A 281 2.31 -8.09 8.85
N VAL A 282 3.51 -8.06 9.44
CA VAL A 282 4.57 -7.11 9.06
C VAL A 282 5.47 -7.73 7.99
N TYR A 283 5.90 -8.99 8.18
CA TYR A 283 6.87 -9.64 7.28
C TYR A 283 6.25 -10.68 6.32
N ASN A 284 4.94 -10.88 6.37
CA ASN A 284 4.19 -11.81 5.50
C ASN A 284 4.68 -13.29 5.50
N ILE A 285 5.28 -13.73 6.62
CA ILE A 285 5.80 -15.06 6.87
C ILE A 285 4.65 -15.98 7.35
N ASN A 286 3.90 -16.54 6.40
CA ASN A 286 2.74 -17.40 6.68
C ASN A 286 3.11 -18.89 6.82
N SER A 287 2.61 -19.57 7.86
CA SER A 287 2.67 -21.04 7.93
C SER A 287 1.80 -21.67 6.83
N GLY A 288 2.18 -22.85 6.32
CA GLY A 288 1.44 -23.55 5.26
C GLY A 288 -0.03 -23.84 5.56
N LYS A 289 -0.41 -23.91 6.85
CA LYS A 289 -1.81 -24.06 7.31
C LYS A 289 -2.52 -22.71 7.62
N ASP A 290 -1.77 -21.62 7.82
CA ASP A 290 -2.29 -20.31 8.25
C ASP A 290 -2.53 -19.30 7.13
N LYS A 291 -2.16 -19.62 5.87
CA LYS A 291 -2.58 -18.82 4.71
C LYS A 291 -4.10 -18.68 4.62
N LEU A 292 -4.85 -19.75 4.98
CA LEU A 292 -6.32 -19.74 5.00
C LEU A 292 -6.90 -19.04 6.25
N LYS A 293 -6.35 -19.30 7.44
CA LYS A 293 -6.84 -18.75 8.71
C LYS A 293 -6.51 -17.27 8.91
N GLY A 294 -5.38 -16.79 8.37
CA GLY A 294 -5.01 -15.38 8.38
C GLY A 294 -5.95 -14.52 7.58
N PHE A 295 -6.21 -14.95 6.34
CA PHE A 295 -7.16 -14.31 5.46
C PHE A 295 -8.58 -14.29 6.07
N LEU A 296 -9.03 -15.42 6.64
CA LEU A 296 -10.30 -15.49 7.36
C LEU A 296 -10.35 -14.60 8.61
N ASN A 297 -9.27 -14.50 9.40
CA ASN A 297 -9.26 -13.66 10.61
C ASN A 297 -9.24 -12.17 10.28
N VAL A 298 -8.52 -11.75 9.22
CA VAL A 298 -8.53 -10.36 8.73
C VAL A 298 -9.92 -9.98 8.21
N LEU A 299 -10.59 -10.87 7.46
CA LEU A 299 -11.98 -10.71 7.03
C LEU A 299 -12.97 -10.68 8.20
N LEU A 300 -12.82 -11.57 9.19
CA LEU A 300 -13.68 -11.63 10.38
C LEU A 300 -13.48 -10.45 11.32
N GLU A 301 -12.26 -9.92 11.47
CA GLU A 301 -11.96 -8.68 12.21
C GLU A 301 -12.56 -7.45 11.51
N LYS A 302 -12.41 -7.33 10.18
CA LYS A 302 -13.11 -6.31 9.36
C LYS A 302 -14.63 -6.38 9.54
N TYR A 303 -15.20 -7.59 9.62
CA TYR A 303 -16.63 -7.79 9.81
C TYR A 303 -17.12 -7.51 11.26
N LYS A 304 -16.31 -7.83 12.28
CA LYS A 304 -16.62 -7.55 13.69
C LYS A 304 -16.55 -6.06 14.02
N ARG A 305 -15.58 -5.32 13.45
CA ARG A 305 -15.49 -3.86 13.61
C ARG A 305 -16.70 -3.13 12.98
N LYS A 306 -17.39 -3.74 12.01
CA LYS A 306 -18.58 -3.19 11.35
C LYS A 306 -19.93 -3.45 12.04
N LYS A 307 -20.01 -4.25 13.12
CA LYS A 307 -21.30 -4.53 13.79
C LYS A 307 -21.17 -4.89 15.28
N PHE A 308 -21.76 -4.08 16.16
CA PHE A 308 -21.97 -4.45 17.56
C PHE A 308 -23.28 -5.24 17.75
N LYS A 309 -23.20 -6.30 18.58
CA LYS A 309 -24.27 -7.12 19.22
C LYS A 309 -25.37 -7.73 18.35
N GLN A 310 -25.30 -9.06 18.13
CA GLN A 310 -26.36 -10.02 18.52
C GLN A 310 -25.92 -11.50 18.41
N LYS A 311 -26.51 -12.35 19.26
CA LYS A 311 -26.01 -13.66 19.74
C LYS A 311 -26.23 -14.85 18.77
N ILE A 312 -25.16 -15.65 18.65
CA ILE A 312 -25.05 -17.13 18.78
C ILE A 312 -25.68 -18.07 17.73
N ASN A 313 -26.76 -17.76 16.98
CA ASN A 313 -27.33 -18.78 16.05
C ASN A 313 -26.84 -18.71 14.58
N LEU A 314 -26.06 -17.69 14.21
CA LEU A 314 -25.52 -17.51 12.84
C LEU A 314 -24.28 -18.38 12.56
N LYS A 315 -23.51 -18.75 13.59
CA LYS A 315 -22.19 -19.42 13.46
C LYS A 315 -22.27 -20.79 12.78
N LYS A 316 -23.35 -21.56 13.00
CA LYS A 316 -23.52 -22.91 12.43
C LYS A 316 -23.93 -22.85 10.95
N LYS A 317 -24.78 -21.88 10.58
CA LYS A 317 -25.20 -21.63 9.19
C LYS A 317 -24.03 -21.07 8.36
N LEU A 318 -23.29 -20.11 8.91
CA LEU A 318 -22.11 -19.52 8.29
C LEU A 318 -20.99 -20.55 8.07
N ARG A 319 -20.74 -21.45 9.05
CA ARG A 319 -19.77 -22.55 8.88
C ARG A 319 -20.12 -23.52 7.75
N LYS A 320 -21.40 -23.75 7.48
CA LYS A 320 -21.87 -24.66 6.43
C LYS A 320 -21.74 -24.03 5.03
N LEU A 321 -21.98 -22.72 4.92
CA LEU A 321 -21.75 -21.94 3.70
C LEU A 321 -20.25 -21.83 3.37
N ILE A 322 -19.45 -21.45 4.37
CA ILE A 322 -17.98 -21.35 4.24
C ILE A 322 -17.35 -22.70 3.91
N ALA A 323 -17.87 -23.81 4.46
CA ALA A 323 -17.35 -25.14 4.12
C ALA A 323 -17.60 -25.54 2.66
N ARG A 324 -18.71 -25.12 2.05
CA ARG A 324 -18.99 -25.36 0.62
C ARG A 324 -18.07 -24.53 -0.28
N GLU A 325 -17.92 -23.24 0.00
CA GLU A 325 -16.98 -22.37 -0.73
C GLU A 325 -15.53 -22.84 -0.62
N ILE A 326 -15.11 -23.34 0.56
CA ILE A 326 -13.76 -23.88 0.76
C ILE A 326 -13.56 -25.18 -0.01
N ILE A 327 -14.58 -26.04 -0.12
CA ILE A 327 -14.50 -27.26 -0.93
C ILE A 327 -14.38 -26.91 -2.42
N ASP A 328 -15.08 -25.89 -2.89
CA ASP A 328 -14.98 -25.43 -4.28
C ASP A 328 -13.64 -24.71 -4.56
N LEU A 329 -13.10 -23.96 -3.59
CA LEU A 329 -11.74 -23.39 -3.62
C LEU A 329 -10.64 -24.44 -3.57
N LEU A 330 -10.82 -25.54 -2.82
CA LEU A 330 -9.88 -26.65 -2.76
C LEU A 330 -9.89 -27.48 -4.06
N LYS A 331 -11.06 -27.66 -4.67
CA LYS A 331 -11.18 -28.24 -6.02
C LYS A 331 -10.48 -27.38 -7.09
N ARG A 332 -10.52 -26.04 -6.95
CA ARG A 332 -9.76 -25.10 -7.81
C ARG A 332 -8.24 -25.19 -7.55
N LYS A 333 -7.79 -25.45 -6.32
CA LYS A 333 -6.36 -25.54 -5.96
C LYS A 333 -5.65 -26.85 -6.33
N THR A 334 -6.39 -27.91 -6.61
CA THR A 334 -5.83 -29.15 -7.18
C THR A 334 -5.72 -29.10 -8.70
N GLY A 335 -6.23 -28.05 -9.35
CA GLY A 335 -5.91 -27.70 -10.72
C GLY A 335 -4.72 -26.72 -10.72
N ASN A 336 -3.59 -27.14 -11.29
CA ASN A 336 -2.41 -26.30 -11.47
C ASN A 336 -2.76 -24.95 -12.13
N SER A 337 -2.58 -23.83 -11.42
CA SER A 337 -2.42 -22.52 -12.05
C SER A 337 -1.27 -21.76 -11.39
N THR A 338 -0.24 -21.53 -12.19
CA THR A 338 1.01 -20.85 -11.89
C THR A 338 0.87 -19.36 -12.16
N ASN A 339 0.28 -18.59 -11.25
CA ASN A 339 0.31 -17.12 -11.35
C ASN A 339 1.56 -16.58 -10.68
N LYS A 340 2.67 -16.60 -11.42
CA LYS A 340 3.87 -15.80 -11.11
C LYS A 340 3.59 -14.36 -11.58
N THR A 341 3.91 -13.37 -10.74
CA THR A 341 3.98 -11.97 -11.15
C THR A 341 4.85 -11.85 -12.41
N PRO A 342 4.37 -11.25 -13.52
CA PRO A 342 5.19 -11.09 -14.71
C PRO A 342 6.43 -10.26 -14.35
N LYS A 343 7.63 -10.81 -14.58
CA LYS A 343 8.91 -10.08 -14.45
C LYS A 343 8.91 -8.97 -15.50
N LEU A 344 8.54 -7.75 -15.12
CA LEU A 344 8.52 -6.63 -16.05
C LEU A 344 9.82 -5.81 -15.91
N LEU A 345 10.61 -5.81 -16.97
CA LEU A 345 11.77 -4.95 -17.20
C LEU A 345 11.33 -3.49 -17.39
N GLN A 346 12.24 -2.53 -17.19
CA GLN A 346 12.04 -1.12 -17.52
C GLN A 346 12.00 -0.95 -19.05
N LEU A 347 10.84 -1.14 -19.67
CA LEU A 347 10.62 -0.89 -21.09
C LEU A 347 10.18 0.57 -21.31
N PRO A 348 10.53 1.20 -22.46
CA PRO A 348 10.03 2.53 -22.82
C PRO A 348 8.51 2.58 -22.93
N ARG A 349 7.90 3.75 -22.69
CA ARG A 349 6.46 3.94 -22.91
C ARG A 349 6.09 3.75 -24.39
N TYR A 350 4.83 3.38 -24.64
CA TYR A 350 4.23 3.14 -25.97
C TYR A 350 4.94 2.06 -26.79
N THR A 351 5.63 1.14 -26.11
CA THR A 351 6.27 -0.01 -26.76
C THR A 351 5.35 -1.23 -26.62
N LYS A 352 4.74 -1.63 -27.74
CA LYS A 352 3.95 -2.86 -27.82
C LYS A 352 4.83 -4.06 -27.45
N THR A 353 4.39 -4.86 -26.48
CA THR A 353 5.12 -6.03 -26.00
C THR A 353 4.15 -7.15 -25.62
N THR A 354 4.69 -8.30 -25.20
CA THR A 354 3.92 -9.42 -24.68
C THR A 354 4.23 -9.68 -23.21
N ILE A 355 3.24 -10.15 -22.48
CA ILE A 355 3.35 -10.54 -21.07
C ILE A 355 2.65 -11.88 -20.85
N GLU A 356 3.08 -12.62 -19.85
CA GLU A 356 2.38 -13.85 -19.44
C GLU A 356 1.38 -13.55 -18.32
N LEU A 357 0.09 -13.83 -18.55
CA LEU A 357 -0.97 -13.83 -17.54
C LEU A 357 -1.68 -15.19 -17.54
N ASN A 358 -1.69 -15.88 -16.40
CA ASN A 358 -2.28 -17.22 -16.24
C ASN A 358 -1.78 -18.25 -17.26
N GLY A 359 -0.48 -18.19 -17.61
CA GLY A 359 0.11 -19.08 -18.61
C GLY A 359 -0.32 -18.79 -20.05
N LYS A 360 -0.93 -17.62 -20.31
CA LYS A 360 -1.30 -17.12 -21.64
C LYS A 360 -0.49 -15.87 -21.95
N GLU A 361 -0.01 -15.76 -23.19
CA GLU A 361 0.66 -14.56 -23.64
C GLU A 361 -0.36 -13.51 -24.08
N LEU A 362 -0.34 -12.35 -23.43
CA LEU A 362 -1.15 -11.19 -23.79
C LEU A 362 -0.29 -10.16 -24.49
N ILE A 363 -0.88 -9.52 -25.49
CA ILE A 363 -0.32 -8.35 -26.15
C ILE A 363 -0.72 -7.13 -25.34
N ILE A 364 0.25 -6.27 -25.02
CA ILE A 364 0.03 -4.99 -24.37
C ILE A 364 0.63 -3.85 -25.20
N PRO A 365 -0.09 -2.73 -25.40
CA PRO A 365 0.41 -1.59 -26.16
C PRO A 365 1.40 -0.75 -25.35
N ASP A 366 1.28 -0.75 -24.01
CA ASP A 366 2.18 -0.05 -23.10
C ASP A 366 2.33 -0.81 -21.77
N ASN A 367 3.57 -0.91 -21.28
CA ASN A 367 3.88 -1.60 -20.02
C ASN A 367 3.52 -0.76 -18.78
N ALA A 368 3.59 0.56 -18.82
CA ALA A 368 3.24 1.39 -17.67
C ALA A 368 1.71 1.39 -17.44
N SER A 369 0.93 1.59 -18.49
CA SER A 369 -0.54 1.53 -18.47
C SER A 369 -1.01 0.12 -18.09
N PHE A 370 -0.39 -0.93 -18.64
CA PHE A 370 -0.68 -2.31 -18.22
C PHE A 370 -0.45 -2.52 -16.71
N ARG A 371 0.69 -2.10 -16.16
CA ARG A 371 1.00 -2.27 -14.73
C ARG A 371 0.00 -1.56 -13.84
N PHE A 372 -0.43 -0.37 -14.23
CA PHE A 372 -1.43 0.40 -13.50
C PHE A 372 -2.77 -0.34 -13.48
N MET A 373 -3.30 -0.71 -14.66
CA MET A 373 -4.55 -1.47 -14.77
C MET A 373 -4.46 -2.83 -14.06
N TYR A 374 -3.33 -3.55 -14.18
CA TYR A 374 -3.14 -4.84 -13.53
C TYR A 374 -3.23 -4.72 -12.01
N ARG A 375 -2.58 -3.71 -11.43
CA ARG A 375 -2.63 -3.45 -10.00
C ARG A 375 -4.06 -3.16 -9.55
N GLU A 376 -4.76 -2.24 -10.20
CA GLU A 376 -6.14 -1.89 -9.81
C GLU A 376 -7.11 -3.06 -9.94
N ILE A 377 -7.06 -3.76 -11.08
CA ILE A 377 -8.02 -4.82 -11.40
C ILE A 377 -7.73 -6.13 -10.64
N PHE A 378 -6.47 -6.58 -10.60
CA PHE A 378 -6.11 -7.89 -10.07
C PHE A 378 -5.54 -7.85 -8.64
N GLU A 379 -4.76 -6.83 -8.28
CA GLU A 379 -4.14 -6.75 -6.94
C GLU A 379 -5.07 -6.06 -5.93
N GLU A 380 -5.68 -4.94 -6.32
CA GLU A 380 -6.62 -4.17 -5.50
C GLU A 380 -8.07 -4.67 -5.64
N GLU A 381 -8.35 -5.46 -6.67
CA GLU A 381 -9.62 -6.14 -6.90
C GLU A 381 -10.83 -5.17 -6.91
N ILE A 382 -10.68 -3.99 -7.52
CA ILE A 382 -11.69 -2.91 -7.44
C ILE A 382 -13.07 -3.30 -8.00
N TYR A 383 -13.13 -4.26 -8.93
CA TYR A 383 -14.37 -4.76 -9.54
C TYR A 383 -14.97 -5.97 -8.82
N LYS A 384 -14.38 -6.43 -7.72
CA LYS A 384 -14.83 -7.64 -7.03
C LYS A 384 -16.21 -7.46 -6.42
N PHE A 385 -17.12 -8.37 -6.76
CA PHE A 385 -18.42 -8.48 -6.10
C PHE A 385 -18.75 -9.93 -5.74
N ILE A 386 -19.92 -10.15 -5.13
CA ILE A 386 -20.47 -11.47 -4.82
C ILE A 386 -21.87 -11.50 -5.41
N THR A 387 -22.20 -12.57 -6.13
CA THR A 387 -23.52 -12.82 -6.67
C THR A 387 -23.89 -14.29 -6.48
N THR A 388 -25.19 -14.56 -6.33
CA THR A 388 -25.73 -15.92 -6.35
C THR A 388 -26.07 -16.40 -7.75
N ASN A 389 -26.02 -15.51 -8.75
CA ASN A 389 -26.20 -15.86 -10.15
C ASN A 389 -25.01 -16.71 -10.61
N SER A 390 -25.27 -17.93 -11.07
CA SER A 390 -24.23 -18.83 -11.58
C SER A 390 -23.71 -18.42 -12.97
N GLU A 391 -24.43 -17.55 -13.67
CA GLU A 391 -24.10 -17.00 -14.99
C GLU A 391 -24.32 -15.47 -14.99
N PRO A 392 -23.55 -14.70 -14.20
CA PRO A 392 -23.79 -13.28 -14.08
C PRO A 392 -23.67 -12.58 -15.44
N TYR A 393 -24.59 -11.65 -15.71
CA TYR A 393 -24.56 -10.85 -16.92
C TYR A 393 -23.82 -9.54 -16.63
N ILE A 394 -22.71 -9.34 -17.34
CA ILE A 394 -21.75 -8.27 -17.09
C ILE A 394 -21.56 -7.48 -18.39
N ILE A 395 -21.60 -6.16 -18.28
CA ILE A 395 -21.30 -5.26 -19.39
C ILE A 395 -20.04 -4.47 -19.04
N ASP A 396 -19.04 -4.55 -19.92
CA ASP A 396 -17.75 -3.85 -19.81
C ASP A 396 -17.68 -2.73 -20.86
N GLY A 397 -18.10 -1.52 -20.46
CA GLY A 397 -17.91 -0.31 -21.24
C GLY A 397 -16.49 0.21 -21.11
N GLY A 398 -15.77 0.27 -22.23
CA GLY A 398 -14.35 0.60 -22.32
C GLY A 398 -13.48 -0.58 -21.90
N ALA A 399 -13.59 -1.65 -22.67
CA ALA A 399 -12.91 -2.90 -22.39
C ALA A 399 -11.38 -2.79 -22.55
N ASN A 400 -10.88 -1.78 -23.27
CA ASN A 400 -9.47 -1.56 -23.56
C ASN A 400 -8.84 -2.87 -24.06
N ILE A 401 -7.72 -3.34 -23.50
CA ILE A 401 -7.04 -4.58 -23.87
C ILE A 401 -7.65 -5.86 -23.26
N GLY A 402 -8.78 -5.76 -22.54
CA GLY A 402 -9.57 -6.91 -22.07
C GLY A 402 -9.30 -7.39 -20.65
N LEU A 403 -8.55 -6.65 -19.85
CA LEU A 403 -8.17 -7.08 -18.49
C LEU A 403 -9.37 -7.25 -17.56
N ALA A 404 -10.35 -6.35 -17.61
CA ALA A 404 -11.56 -6.46 -16.78
C ALA A 404 -12.40 -7.68 -17.18
N ALA A 405 -12.59 -7.93 -18.48
CA ALA A 405 -13.25 -9.13 -18.97
C ALA A 405 -12.54 -10.44 -18.54
N ILE A 406 -11.20 -10.50 -18.62
CA ILE A 406 -10.40 -11.64 -18.12
C ILE A 406 -10.62 -11.83 -16.62
N TYR A 407 -10.54 -10.74 -15.85
CA TYR A 407 -10.78 -10.75 -14.40
C TYR A 407 -12.16 -11.30 -14.04
N PHE A 408 -13.21 -10.85 -14.72
CA PHE A 408 -14.57 -11.36 -14.49
C PHE A 408 -14.71 -12.83 -14.87
N LYS A 409 -14.05 -13.31 -15.93
CA LYS A 409 -14.05 -14.75 -16.29
C LYS A 409 -13.31 -15.61 -15.27
N GLU A 410 -12.27 -15.10 -14.63
CA GLU A 410 -11.60 -15.82 -13.54
C GLU A 410 -12.50 -15.99 -12.31
N LEU A 411 -13.25 -14.94 -11.97
CA LEU A 411 -14.20 -14.98 -10.86
C LEU A 411 -15.41 -15.86 -11.19
N TYR A 412 -15.95 -15.68 -12.39
CA TYR A 412 -17.20 -16.26 -12.88
C TYR A 412 -17.00 -16.87 -14.27
N PRO A 413 -16.51 -18.13 -14.36
CA PRO A 413 -16.21 -18.77 -15.64
C PRO A 413 -17.40 -18.83 -16.62
N ASN A 414 -18.63 -18.89 -16.10
CA ASN A 414 -19.86 -18.96 -16.90
C ASN A 414 -20.54 -17.59 -17.11
N ALA A 415 -19.95 -16.48 -16.65
CA ALA A 415 -20.51 -15.15 -16.85
C ALA A 415 -20.78 -14.89 -18.33
N LYS A 416 -21.86 -14.18 -18.64
CA LYS A 416 -22.13 -13.64 -19.98
C LYS A 416 -21.59 -12.23 -20.00
N ILE A 417 -20.57 -11.97 -20.80
CA ILE A 417 -19.88 -10.67 -20.85
C ILE A 417 -20.07 -10.04 -22.23
N ILE A 418 -20.43 -8.77 -22.27
CA ILE A 418 -20.36 -7.95 -23.48
C ILE A 418 -19.35 -6.83 -23.22
N ALA A 419 -18.32 -6.75 -24.07
CA ALA A 419 -17.20 -5.84 -23.90
C ALA A 419 -17.10 -4.88 -25.09
N PHE A 420 -17.14 -3.57 -24.83
CA PHE A 420 -17.16 -2.52 -25.84
C PHE A 420 -15.81 -1.82 -25.91
N GLU A 421 -15.21 -1.74 -27.10
CA GLU A 421 -13.98 -0.98 -27.34
C GLU A 421 -14.04 -0.35 -28.74
N PRO A 422 -14.09 0.99 -28.86
CA PRO A 422 -14.25 1.67 -30.15
C PRO A 422 -12.98 1.68 -31.01
N ASP A 423 -11.79 1.74 -30.42
CA ASP A 423 -10.55 1.89 -31.18
C ASP A 423 -10.23 0.58 -31.93
N PRO A 424 -10.14 0.57 -33.27
CA PRO A 424 -9.86 -0.64 -34.07
C PRO A 424 -8.54 -1.33 -33.71
N GLU A 425 -7.49 -0.58 -33.38
CA GLU A 425 -6.18 -1.14 -33.04
C GLU A 425 -6.19 -1.73 -31.63
N ILE A 426 -6.81 -1.05 -30.66
CA ILE A 426 -6.98 -1.59 -29.31
C ILE A 426 -7.97 -2.77 -29.31
N PHE A 427 -9.06 -2.69 -30.06
CA PHE A 427 -10.03 -3.79 -30.25
C PHE A 427 -9.37 -5.03 -30.84
N LYS A 428 -8.42 -4.86 -31.76
CA LYS A 428 -7.62 -5.98 -32.27
C LYS A 428 -6.77 -6.61 -31.17
N ILE A 429 -6.19 -5.82 -30.27
CA ILE A 429 -5.45 -6.33 -29.11
C ILE A 429 -6.38 -7.05 -28.13
N LEU A 430 -7.52 -6.43 -27.77
CA LEU A 430 -8.59 -7.02 -26.97
C LEU A 430 -8.98 -8.41 -27.48
N LYS A 431 -9.30 -8.50 -28.78
CA LYS A 431 -9.70 -9.75 -29.42
C LYS A 431 -8.63 -10.83 -29.28
N ASN A 432 -7.38 -10.52 -29.61
CA ASN A 432 -6.27 -11.49 -29.45
C ASN A 432 -6.12 -11.93 -27.99
N ASN A 433 -6.18 -11.00 -27.05
CA ASN A 433 -6.02 -11.28 -25.61
C ASN A 433 -7.15 -12.13 -25.05
N ILE A 434 -8.37 -11.99 -25.55
CA ILE A 434 -9.51 -12.82 -25.13
C ILE A 434 -9.46 -14.20 -25.79
N GLU A 435 -9.07 -14.28 -27.07
CA GLU A 435 -9.00 -15.53 -27.83
C GLU A 435 -8.01 -16.54 -27.22
N VAL A 436 -6.86 -16.11 -26.69
CA VAL A 436 -5.86 -17.02 -26.11
C VAL A 436 -6.37 -17.83 -24.91
N PHE A 437 -7.43 -17.36 -24.25
CA PHE A 437 -8.08 -18.06 -23.14
C PHE A 437 -9.18 -19.04 -23.56
N ASN A 438 -9.70 -18.95 -24.79
CA ASN A 438 -10.84 -19.73 -25.27
C ASN A 438 -12.09 -19.60 -24.37
N PHE A 439 -12.35 -18.41 -23.83
CA PHE A 439 -13.53 -18.17 -23.00
C PHE A 439 -14.82 -18.37 -23.80
N GLN A 440 -15.81 -19.01 -23.18
CA GLN A 440 -17.17 -19.10 -23.70
C GLN A 440 -17.99 -17.91 -23.19
N ASN A 441 -19.11 -17.58 -23.84
CA ASN A 441 -20.05 -16.53 -23.39
C ASN A 441 -19.40 -15.14 -23.23
N ILE A 442 -18.59 -14.72 -24.20
CA ILE A 442 -18.07 -13.35 -24.28
C ILE A 442 -18.31 -12.80 -25.69
N GLU A 443 -18.92 -11.63 -25.76
CA GLU A 443 -19.17 -10.88 -26.98
C GLU A 443 -18.28 -9.63 -26.98
N LEU A 444 -17.55 -9.40 -28.06
CA LEU A 444 -16.69 -8.23 -28.24
C LEU A 444 -17.34 -7.33 -29.29
N VAL A 445 -17.60 -6.08 -28.93
CA VAL A 445 -18.30 -5.11 -29.79
C VAL A 445 -17.37 -3.93 -30.08
N GLN A 446 -16.99 -3.76 -31.35
CA GLN A 446 -16.13 -2.67 -31.78
C GLN A 446 -16.92 -1.38 -32.01
N LYS A 447 -17.49 -0.82 -30.93
CA LYS A 447 -18.29 0.41 -30.95
C LYS A 447 -18.09 1.21 -29.68
N GLY A 448 -18.19 2.53 -29.80
CA GLY A 448 -18.25 3.43 -28.65
C GLY A 448 -19.64 3.43 -28.03
N LEU A 449 -19.74 3.54 -26.71
CA LEU A 449 -21.02 3.76 -26.06
C LEU A 449 -21.40 5.24 -26.13
N TRP A 450 -22.62 5.52 -26.56
CA TRP A 450 -23.16 6.87 -26.70
C TRP A 450 -24.69 6.87 -26.48
N ASP A 451 -25.37 7.98 -26.77
CA ASP A 451 -26.83 8.10 -26.68
C ASP A 451 -27.59 7.56 -27.92
N SER A 452 -26.88 7.19 -28.98
CA SER A 452 -27.48 6.86 -30.27
C SER A 452 -26.51 6.08 -31.17
N LYS A 453 -27.05 5.48 -32.24
CA LYS A 453 -26.25 4.89 -33.32
C LYS A 453 -25.80 5.99 -34.28
N SER A 454 -24.54 6.38 -34.21
CA SER A 454 -23.96 7.41 -35.07
C SER A 454 -22.51 7.08 -35.43
N LYS A 455 -21.90 7.96 -36.20
CA LYS A 455 -20.47 7.99 -36.47
C LYS A 455 -19.91 9.25 -35.83
N LEU A 456 -18.92 9.11 -34.96
CA LEU A 456 -18.31 10.23 -34.24
C LEU A 456 -16.80 10.25 -34.48
N ASN A 457 -16.23 11.45 -34.41
CA ASN A 457 -14.79 11.65 -34.41
C ASN A 457 -14.23 11.26 -33.04
N PHE A 458 -13.22 10.40 -33.06
CA PHE A 458 -12.53 9.84 -31.91
C PHE A 458 -11.04 10.14 -32.02
N PHE A 459 -10.45 10.65 -30.96
CA PHE A 459 -9.01 10.90 -30.88
C PHE A 459 -8.36 9.79 -30.07
N SER A 460 -7.61 8.92 -30.74
CA SER A 460 -6.85 7.85 -30.09
C SER A 460 -5.59 8.42 -29.44
N GLU A 461 -5.39 8.22 -28.14
CA GLU A 461 -4.13 8.51 -27.45
C GLU A 461 -3.27 7.25 -27.23
N GLY A 462 -3.55 6.17 -27.97
CA GLY A 462 -2.81 4.91 -27.88
C GLY A 462 -3.21 4.09 -26.65
N ALA A 463 -2.24 3.83 -25.75
CA ALA A 463 -2.44 2.90 -24.63
C ALA A 463 -3.23 3.50 -23.44
N ASP A 464 -3.37 4.82 -23.39
CA ASP A 464 -4.04 5.57 -22.32
C ASP A 464 -5.49 5.93 -22.70
N ALA A 465 -6.12 5.06 -23.51
CA ALA A 465 -7.47 5.19 -24.07
C ALA A 465 -7.65 6.44 -24.97
N GLY A 466 -8.85 6.66 -25.50
CA GLY A 466 -9.11 7.72 -26.48
C GLY A 466 -10.43 8.44 -26.24
N LEU A 467 -10.53 9.68 -26.72
CA LEU A 467 -11.59 10.63 -26.39
C LEU A 467 -12.54 10.88 -27.57
N ILE A 468 -13.86 10.85 -27.32
CA ILE A 468 -14.88 11.34 -28.25
C ILE A 468 -15.08 12.84 -28.01
N THR A 469 -14.96 13.66 -29.06
CA THR A 469 -15.22 15.12 -28.94
C THR A 469 -15.98 15.65 -30.16
N THR A 470 -16.74 16.72 -29.93
CA THR A 470 -17.41 17.51 -30.97
C THR A 470 -16.57 18.71 -31.44
N LEU A 471 -15.34 18.89 -30.93
CA LEU A 471 -14.48 20.06 -31.17
C LEU A 471 -13.16 19.68 -31.86
N ASP A 472 -12.80 20.46 -32.88
CA ASP A 472 -11.81 20.14 -33.93
C ASP A 472 -10.38 20.63 -33.59
N ASN A 473 -9.85 20.31 -32.40
CA ASN A 473 -8.67 21.02 -31.84
C ASN A 473 -7.43 20.19 -31.47
N SER A 474 -7.26 18.94 -31.92
CA SER A 474 -6.05 18.12 -31.65
C SER A 474 -5.17 17.88 -32.88
N ARG A 475 -3.84 17.86 -32.66
CA ARG A 475 -2.78 17.63 -33.68
C ARG A 475 -2.71 16.19 -34.24
N VAL A 476 -3.74 15.37 -34.01
CA VAL A 476 -3.83 13.96 -34.41
C VAL A 476 -5.06 13.84 -35.32
N SER A 477 -4.93 13.14 -36.45
CA SER A 477 -6.07 12.93 -37.35
C SER A 477 -7.19 12.18 -36.61
N PRO A 478 -8.43 12.71 -36.55
CA PRO A 478 -9.54 12.03 -35.91
C PRO A 478 -9.84 10.71 -36.62
N LEU A 479 -10.08 9.67 -35.84
CA LEU A 479 -10.58 8.39 -36.31
C LEU A 479 -12.11 8.40 -36.26
N GLU A 480 -12.78 7.99 -37.33
CA GLU A 480 -14.23 7.81 -37.30
C GLU A 480 -14.57 6.45 -36.67
N ILE A 481 -15.34 6.45 -35.58
CA ILE A 481 -15.83 5.24 -34.92
C ILE A 481 -17.35 5.15 -35.02
N GLU A 482 -17.88 3.93 -34.99
CA GLU A 482 -19.31 3.71 -34.82
C GLU A 482 -19.69 3.75 -33.34
N THR A 483 -20.84 4.32 -33.03
CA THR A 483 -21.40 4.34 -31.68
C THR A 483 -22.70 3.55 -31.57
N ILE A 484 -23.07 3.19 -30.35
CA ILE A 484 -24.32 2.51 -30.03
C ILE A 484 -24.84 2.93 -28.65
N SER A 485 -26.18 2.91 -28.51
CA SER A 485 -26.83 3.08 -27.21
C SER A 485 -26.73 1.81 -26.39
N LEU A 486 -26.36 1.96 -25.12
CA LEU A 486 -26.29 0.85 -24.17
C LEU A 486 -27.69 0.29 -23.84
N LYS A 487 -28.75 1.05 -24.08
CA LYS A 487 -30.15 0.65 -23.86
C LYS A 487 -30.52 -0.66 -24.55
N GLU A 488 -29.96 -0.93 -25.73
CA GLU A 488 -30.19 -2.17 -26.50
C GLU A 488 -29.74 -3.43 -25.74
N TYR A 489 -28.79 -3.28 -24.82
CA TYR A 489 -28.19 -4.36 -24.04
C TYR A 489 -28.75 -4.48 -22.62
N LEU A 490 -29.61 -3.55 -22.20
CA LEU A 490 -30.34 -3.55 -20.92
C LEU A 490 -31.71 -4.24 -21.05
N ASN A 491 -31.77 -5.35 -21.79
CA ASN A 491 -32.99 -6.13 -22.00
C ASN A 491 -33.23 -7.22 -20.94
N GLN A 492 -32.25 -7.44 -20.06
CA GLN A 492 -32.29 -8.39 -18.95
C GLN A 492 -31.57 -7.80 -17.72
N PRO A 493 -31.71 -8.39 -16.52
CA PRO A 493 -30.98 -7.94 -15.34
C PRO A 493 -29.47 -8.00 -15.55
N VAL A 494 -28.77 -6.93 -15.18
CA VAL A 494 -27.30 -6.80 -15.28
C VAL A 494 -26.72 -6.89 -13.88
N ASP A 495 -25.91 -7.91 -13.62
CA ASP A 495 -25.25 -8.11 -12.32
C ASP A 495 -24.19 -7.03 -12.04
N PHE A 496 -23.51 -6.58 -13.10
CA PHE A 496 -22.46 -5.56 -13.04
C PHE A 496 -22.33 -4.79 -14.36
N LEU A 497 -22.35 -3.46 -14.28
CA LEU A 497 -22.08 -2.55 -15.40
C LEU A 497 -20.81 -1.73 -15.10
N LYS A 498 -19.80 -1.82 -15.94
CA LYS A 498 -18.62 -0.93 -15.94
C LYS A 498 -18.80 0.15 -17.01
N LEU A 499 -18.56 1.41 -16.64
CA LEU A 499 -18.48 2.56 -17.54
C LEU A 499 -17.20 3.34 -17.26
N ASP A 500 -16.16 3.02 -18.00
CA ASP A 500 -14.90 3.73 -18.01
C ASP A 500 -14.60 3.95 -19.49
N ILE A 501 -15.16 5.04 -20.02
CA ILE A 501 -15.35 5.28 -21.47
C ILE A 501 -14.86 6.68 -21.85
N GLU A 502 -13.91 7.20 -21.08
CA GLU A 502 -13.13 8.40 -21.36
C GLU A 502 -13.96 9.63 -21.74
N GLY A 503 -14.95 9.97 -20.91
CA GLY A 503 -15.71 11.23 -21.02
C GLY A 503 -17.14 11.09 -21.53
N ALA A 504 -17.52 9.93 -22.05
CA ALA A 504 -18.89 9.65 -22.49
C ALA A 504 -19.84 9.22 -21.35
N GLU A 505 -19.35 9.08 -20.12
CA GLU A 505 -20.09 8.44 -19.02
C GLU A 505 -21.41 9.14 -18.72
N THR A 506 -21.39 10.47 -18.66
CA THR A 506 -22.58 11.27 -18.35
C THR A 506 -23.66 11.13 -19.43
N ILE A 507 -23.24 11.09 -20.70
CA ILE A 507 -24.15 11.00 -21.85
C ILE A 507 -24.80 9.63 -21.88
N VAL A 508 -24.01 8.57 -21.72
CA VAL A 508 -24.52 7.19 -21.65
C VAL A 508 -25.46 7.03 -20.45
N LEU A 509 -25.09 7.54 -19.27
CA LEU A 509 -25.94 7.44 -18.07
C LEU A 509 -27.29 8.16 -18.22
N LYS A 510 -27.34 9.30 -18.94
CA LYS A 510 -28.60 9.98 -19.27
C LYS A 510 -29.48 9.14 -20.18
N ASP A 511 -28.89 8.52 -21.21
CA ASP A 511 -29.63 7.66 -22.15
C ASP A 511 -30.27 6.44 -21.47
N ILE A 512 -29.57 5.84 -20.51
CA ILE A 512 -30.03 4.63 -19.82
C ILE A 512 -30.69 4.87 -18.46
N GLU A 513 -30.96 6.11 -18.06
CA GLU A 513 -31.39 6.46 -16.70
C GLU A 513 -32.61 5.63 -16.23
N ASP A 514 -33.63 5.48 -17.08
CA ASP A 514 -34.85 4.71 -16.78
C ASP A 514 -34.59 3.19 -16.67
N ASP A 515 -33.55 2.70 -17.36
CA ASP A 515 -33.19 1.28 -17.43
C ASP A 515 -32.20 0.87 -16.33
N LEU A 516 -31.60 1.82 -15.61
CA LEU A 516 -30.71 1.54 -14.48
C LEU A 516 -31.42 0.76 -13.36
N CYS A 517 -32.75 0.70 -13.34
CA CYS A 517 -33.50 -0.19 -12.46
C CYS A 517 -33.15 -1.69 -12.65
N LYS A 518 -32.62 -2.08 -13.82
CA LYS A 518 -32.19 -3.44 -14.15
C LYS A 518 -30.74 -3.76 -13.78
N VAL A 519 -29.95 -2.74 -13.42
CA VAL A 519 -28.53 -2.87 -13.07
C VAL A 519 -28.38 -3.02 -11.57
N GLU A 520 -27.75 -4.08 -11.09
CA GLU A 520 -27.58 -4.35 -9.65
C GLU A 520 -26.37 -3.62 -9.06
N ARG A 521 -25.27 -3.55 -9.82
CA ARG A 521 -24.02 -2.88 -9.46
C ARG A 521 -23.48 -2.12 -10.65
N ILE A 522 -22.92 -0.94 -10.38
CA ILE A 522 -22.33 -0.09 -11.40
C ILE A 522 -21.00 0.48 -10.93
N PHE A 523 -20.01 0.47 -11.81
CA PHE A 523 -18.78 1.23 -11.70
C PHE A 523 -18.77 2.31 -12.78
N VAL A 524 -18.44 3.54 -12.42
CA VAL A 524 -18.29 4.65 -13.36
C VAL A 524 -16.98 5.38 -13.06
N GLU A 525 -16.09 5.52 -14.03
CA GLU A 525 -14.92 6.39 -13.93
C GLU A 525 -15.22 7.72 -14.61
N TYR A 526 -15.46 8.76 -13.81
CA TYR A 526 -15.81 10.07 -14.33
C TYR A 526 -14.57 10.82 -14.79
N HIS A 527 -14.59 11.30 -16.03
CA HIS A 527 -13.55 12.11 -16.66
C HIS A 527 -14.02 13.56 -16.86
N SER A 528 -13.26 14.53 -16.34
CA SER A 528 -13.50 15.96 -16.50
C SER A 528 -12.33 16.61 -17.26
N PHE A 529 -12.65 17.53 -18.17
CA PHE A 529 -11.68 18.19 -19.05
C PHE A 529 -11.69 19.71 -18.83
N VAL A 530 -10.50 20.34 -18.90
CA VAL A 530 -10.28 21.77 -18.56
C VAL A 530 -11.23 22.73 -19.30
N ASP A 531 -11.55 22.43 -20.57
CA ASP A 531 -12.37 23.29 -21.43
C ASP A 531 -13.84 22.87 -21.50
N GLN A 532 -14.28 21.96 -20.64
CA GLN A 532 -15.66 21.47 -20.60
C GLN A 532 -16.30 21.72 -19.22
N PRO A 533 -17.60 22.06 -19.16
CA PRO A 533 -18.31 22.11 -17.90
C PRO A 533 -18.30 20.75 -17.20
N GLN A 534 -18.01 20.75 -15.89
CA GLN A 534 -18.14 19.56 -15.08
C GLN A 534 -19.59 19.10 -15.00
N THR A 535 -19.80 17.78 -15.10
CA THR A 535 -21.10 17.11 -15.06
C THR A 535 -21.22 16.14 -13.88
N LEU A 536 -20.30 16.20 -12.94
CA LEU A 536 -20.24 15.38 -11.72
C LEU A 536 -21.59 15.30 -10.99
N ASN A 537 -22.27 16.44 -10.87
CA ASN A 537 -23.58 16.55 -10.23
C ASN A 537 -24.66 15.70 -10.93
N GLU A 538 -24.58 15.57 -12.25
CA GLU A 538 -25.54 14.81 -13.03
C GLU A 538 -25.39 13.31 -12.77
N ILE A 539 -24.16 12.79 -12.77
CA ILE A 539 -23.87 11.39 -12.44
C ILE A 539 -24.39 11.05 -11.04
N VAL A 540 -24.06 11.87 -10.04
CA VAL A 540 -24.54 11.67 -8.65
C VAL A 540 -26.07 11.65 -8.59
N ASN A 541 -26.74 12.57 -9.31
CA ASN A 541 -28.19 12.65 -9.34
C ASN A 541 -28.82 11.42 -10.00
N ILE A 542 -28.34 11.00 -11.16
CA ILE A 542 -28.82 9.83 -11.91
C ILE A 542 -28.69 8.57 -11.04
N LEU A 543 -27.50 8.30 -10.51
CA LEU A 543 -27.25 7.12 -9.67
C LEU A 543 -28.11 7.12 -8.39
N THR A 544 -28.30 8.28 -7.77
CA THR A 544 -29.15 8.42 -6.57
C THR A 544 -30.62 8.20 -6.90
N ARG A 545 -31.13 8.73 -8.03
CA ARG A 545 -32.51 8.51 -8.49
C ARG A 545 -32.77 7.03 -8.81
N ALA A 546 -31.78 6.36 -9.41
CA ALA A 546 -31.77 4.92 -9.67
C ALA A 546 -31.59 4.05 -8.40
N LYS A 547 -31.54 4.65 -7.20
CA LYS A 547 -31.46 3.99 -5.89
C LYS A 547 -30.15 3.25 -5.61
N PHE A 548 -29.06 3.64 -6.25
CA PHE A 548 -27.74 3.16 -5.88
C PHE A 548 -27.26 3.83 -4.58
N ARG A 549 -26.66 3.03 -3.70
CA ARG A 549 -25.77 3.52 -2.65
C ARG A 549 -24.40 3.73 -3.27
N ILE A 550 -23.88 4.95 -3.16
CA ILE A 550 -22.67 5.39 -3.85
C ILE A 550 -21.48 5.44 -2.88
N TYR A 551 -20.36 4.86 -3.27
CA TYR A 551 -19.03 5.09 -2.70
C TYR A 551 -18.15 5.73 -3.77
N MET A 552 -17.27 6.66 -3.39
CA MET A 552 -16.41 7.40 -4.33
C MET A 552 -14.94 7.27 -3.93
N SER A 553 -14.04 7.19 -4.91
CA SER A 553 -12.59 7.27 -4.69
C SER A 553 -11.89 7.94 -5.88
N ILE A 554 -10.72 8.52 -5.65
CA ILE A 554 -9.90 9.10 -6.73
C ILE A 554 -9.07 7.96 -7.37
N PRO A 555 -9.11 7.77 -8.72
CA PRO A 555 -8.27 6.80 -9.41
C PRO A 555 -6.81 7.23 -9.38
N GLY A 556 -5.91 6.29 -9.07
CA GLY A 556 -4.50 6.60 -8.88
C GLY A 556 -4.19 7.60 -7.75
N ASN A 557 -2.91 7.70 -7.36
CA ASN A 557 -2.45 8.61 -6.29
C ASN A 557 -2.35 10.10 -6.73
N ASN A 558 -3.01 10.50 -7.82
CA ASN A 558 -2.97 11.85 -8.37
C ASN A 558 -4.01 12.76 -7.70
N SER A 559 -3.96 12.83 -6.37
CA SER A 559 -4.59 13.94 -5.67
C SER A 559 -3.97 15.24 -6.16
N LEU A 560 -4.80 16.20 -6.57
CA LEU A 560 -4.44 17.61 -6.71
C LEU A 560 -3.90 18.06 -5.34
N LYS A 561 -2.59 17.91 -5.10
CA LYS A 561 -1.97 18.22 -3.81
C LYS A 561 -2.06 19.71 -3.46
N SER A 562 -2.46 20.56 -4.42
CA SER A 562 -2.60 22.00 -4.27
C SER A 562 -3.56 22.59 -5.32
N PRO A 563 -4.89 22.34 -5.21
CA PRO A 563 -5.86 22.73 -6.25
C PRO A 563 -5.95 24.25 -6.48
N PHE A 564 -5.45 25.06 -5.54
CA PHE A 564 -5.42 26.52 -5.62
C PHE A 564 -4.10 27.09 -6.19
N LEU A 565 -3.09 26.24 -6.47
CA LEU A 565 -1.79 26.65 -7.02
C LEU A 565 -1.69 26.42 -8.54
N GLY A 566 -2.81 26.08 -9.18
CA GLY A 566 -2.91 25.82 -10.62
C GLY A 566 -3.40 24.40 -10.92
N LEU A 567 -4.15 24.25 -12.02
CA LEU A 567 -4.51 22.95 -12.57
C LEU A 567 -3.30 22.40 -13.34
N ILE A 568 -2.87 21.19 -12.99
CA ILE A 568 -1.90 20.43 -13.79
C ILE A 568 -2.71 19.34 -14.49
N PRO A 569 -3.24 19.61 -15.70
CA PRO A 569 -4.04 18.61 -16.40
C PRO A 569 -3.16 17.45 -16.86
N TYR A 570 -3.74 16.26 -16.89
CA TYR A 570 -3.17 15.07 -17.53
C TYR A 570 -4.04 14.76 -18.75
N ASN A 571 -3.48 14.77 -19.96
CA ASN A 571 -4.23 14.59 -21.22
C ASN A 571 -5.48 15.49 -21.31
N ASN A 572 -5.32 16.78 -20.97
CA ASN A 572 -6.40 17.77 -20.85
C ASN A 572 -7.48 17.47 -19.79
N MET A 573 -7.37 16.37 -19.03
CA MET A 573 -8.23 16.09 -17.90
C MET A 573 -7.78 16.87 -16.67
N ASP A 574 -8.73 17.55 -16.04
CA ASP A 574 -8.49 18.32 -14.81
C ASP A 574 -8.98 17.61 -13.54
N PHE A 575 -9.84 16.59 -13.68
CA PHE A 575 -10.38 15.83 -12.57
C PHE A 575 -10.86 14.44 -13.00
N GLN A 576 -10.58 13.42 -12.18
CA GLN A 576 -11.10 12.07 -12.35
C GLN A 576 -11.69 11.55 -11.03
N LEU A 577 -12.75 10.75 -11.10
CA LEU A 577 -13.40 10.19 -9.91
C LEU A 577 -14.11 8.85 -10.19
N ASN A 578 -13.80 7.84 -9.38
CA ASN A 578 -14.46 6.54 -9.45
C ASN A 578 -15.72 6.52 -8.60
N PHE A 579 -16.82 6.06 -9.19
CA PHE A 579 -18.10 5.80 -8.55
C PHE A 579 -18.35 4.30 -8.45
N PHE A 580 -18.69 3.85 -7.26
CA PHE A 580 -19.09 2.48 -6.97
C PHE A 580 -20.54 2.50 -6.47
N GLY A 581 -21.47 2.12 -7.33
CA GLY A 581 -22.90 2.04 -7.02
C GLY A 581 -23.35 0.60 -6.80
N TYR A 582 -24.14 0.36 -5.75
CA TYR A 582 -24.84 -0.91 -5.54
C TYR A 582 -26.23 -0.67 -4.96
N LYS A 583 -27.20 -1.53 -5.30
CA LYS A 583 -28.54 -1.48 -4.70
C LYS A 583 -28.52 -2.17 -3.34
N GLU A 584 -29.10 -1.55 -2.32
CA GLU A 584 -29.36 -2.22 -1.05
C GLU A 584 -30.59 -3.11 -1.23
N GLU A 585 -30.49 -4.40 -0.90
CA GLU A 585 -31.67 -5.28 -0.86
C GLU A 585 -32.70 -4.63 0.08
N ILE A 586 -33.80 -4.12 -0.50
CA ILE A 586 -34.97 -3.71 0.27
C ILE A 586 -35.43 -4.98 0.95
N LYS A 587 -35.16 -5.11 2.24
CA LYS A 587 -35.85 -6.06 3.10
C LYS A 587 -37.31 -5.67 3.11
N THR A 588 -38.04 -6.14 2.11
CA THR A 588 -39.49 -6.15 2.12
C THR A 588 -39.86 -7.09 3.26
N ASN A 589 -40.08 -6.50 4.43
CA ASN A 589 -40.92 -7.10 5.46
C ASN A 589 -42.32 -7.25 4.85
N ASN A 590 -42.53 -8.31 4.07
CA ASN A 590 -43.82 -8.68 3.53
C ASN A 590 -44.12 -10.13 3.93
N LYS A 591 -44.88 -10.22 5.03
CA LYS A 591 -45.99 -11.15 5.30
C LYS A 591 -45.66 -12.66 5.36
N ILE A 592 -46.10 -13.44 6.35
CA ILE A 592 -47.21 -13.37 7.34
C ILE A 592 -46.70 -13.93 8.67
#